data_AF-A0A5N5WSK4-F1
#
_entry.id   AF-A0A5N5WSK4-F1
#
_cell.length_a   1.000
_cell.length_b   1.000
_cell.length_c   1.000
_cell.angle_alpha   90.00
_cell.angle_beta   90.00
_cell.angle_gamma   90.00
#
_symmetry.space_group_name_H-M   'P 1'
#
loop_
_entity.id
_entity.type
_entity.pdbx_description
1 polymer ?
#
loop_
_entity_poly.entity_id
_entity_poly.type
_entity_poly.pdbx_seq_one_letter_code
_entity_poly.pdbx_strand_id
1 'polypeptide(L)'
;MNPPQKCAAVVVGAGPAGLAVMGNLLEKQLGGKIAWVDPYFQAGRVNRKYREVPSNTKVALFQAYATAVQPFRSVINSTRIPSPFSTMAKLDQEKTCHLHHAADMVRALTDGIVKMDQVYACRGHVTAANLVEKTSSWTVRIRRADHLDEVEVVTPRLILCTGSSPTEVPIPTCGQHIERLDLDVVLKPSDLVSYLPRNEPRTVGVVGASHSAILALLNLVDLASSTHPQLRIKWFTRHPLRYAEYMDGWILRDNTGLKGLAADFARQQLEEDKLPHSEAGRFVTKVNCGGGQEAAQYERHLPSCTHIVQAVGFTRDPLPELSVNSFALVPEYDAVSGSFHDQTGRVISGLHGAGIAFPERVVDPYGNVEYAVGFFKFMKYIKKVCPQWTA
;
A
#
# COMPACT_ATOMS: atom_id res chain seq x y z
N MET A 1 -5.76 35.21 14.81
CA MET A 1 -5.17 33.97 14.26
C MET A 1 -3.92 33.68 15.08
N ASN A 2 -3.81 32.48 15.67
CA ASN A 2 -2.57 32.08 16.33
C ASN A 2 -1.44 32.00 15.29
N PRO A 3 -0.20 32.37 15.65
CA PRO A 3 0.92 32.27 14.73
C PRO A 3 1.09 30.80 14.27
N PRO A 4 1.49 30.57 13.01
CA PRO A 4 1.67 29.22 12.51
C PRO A 4 2.75 28.48 13.31
N GLN A 5 2.50 27.20 13.59
CA GLN A 5 3.44 26.36 14.31
C GLN A 5 4.67 26.11 13.44
N LYS A 6 5.87 26.36 13.97
CA LYS A 6 7.13 26.04 13.25
C LYS A 6 7.56 24.60 13.57
N CYS A 7 7.89 23.83 12.53
CA CYS A 7 8.37 22.45 12.63
C CYS A 7 9.56 22.23 11.71
N ALA A 8 10.49 21.36 12.11
CA ALA A 8 11.68 21.02 11.32
C ALA A 8 11.35 20.18 10.08
N ALA A 9 10.23 19.45 10.11
CA ALA A 9 9.65 18.73 8.99
C ALA A 9 8.14 18.54 9.20
N VAL A 10 7.41 18.32 8.11
CA VAL A 10 6.04 17.77 8.08
C VAL A 10 6.06 16.44 7.33
N VAL A 11 5.51 15.39 7.95
CA VAL A 11 5.33 14.06 7.34
C VAL A 11 3.83 13.80 7.19
N VAL A 12 3.39 13.46 5.98
CA VAL A 12 1.98 13.22 5.65
C VAL A 12 1.73 11.73 5.46
N GLY A 13 0.92 11.15 6.34
CA GLY A 13 0.55 9.74 6.39
C GLY A 13 1.26 8.96 7.50
N ALA A 14 0.51 8.13 8.23
CA ALA A 14 1.00 7.26 9.31
C ALA A 14 0.88 5.77 8.97
N GLY A 15 0.92 5.45 7.67
CA GLY A 15 1.20 4.09 7.21
C GLY A 15 2.67 3.67 7.43
N PRO A 16 3.06 2.46 7.01
CA PRO A 16 4.42 1.95 7.19
C PRO A 16 5.51 2.86 6.61
N ALA A 17 5.27 3.51 5.46
CA ALA A 17 6.26 4.43 4.89
C ALA A 17 6.43 5.70 5.74
N GLY A 18 5.33 6.33 6.15
CA GLY A 18 5.37 7.53 6.98
C GLY A 18 5.96 7.27 8.37
N LEU A 19 5.64 6.13 8.98
CA LEU A 19 6.27 5.70 10.23
C LEU A 19 7.78 5.52 10.04
N ALA A 20 8.24 4.88 8.96
CA ALA A 20 9.67 4.74 8.66
C ALA A 20 10.36 6.09 8.45
N VAL A 21 9.72 7.07 7.80
CA VAL A 21 10.21 8.45 7.69
C VAL A 21 10.37 9.05 9.07
N MET A 22 9.34 8.99 9.92
CA MET A 22 9.39 9.50 11.28
C MET A 22 10.56 8.91 12.08
N GLY A 23 10.72 7.60 12.04
CA GLY A 23 11.82 6.92 12.74
C GLY A 23 13.21 7.41 12.30
N ASN A 24 13.43 7.59 11.00
CA ASN A 24 14.71 8.09 10.48
C ASN A 24 14.94 9.58 10.79
N LEU A 25 13.92 10.43 10.66
CA LEU A 25 14.04 11.85 10.98
C LEU A 25 14.29 12.09 12.48
N LEU A 26 13.66 11.29 13.34
CA LEU A 26 13.89 11.33 14.79
C LEU A 26 15.32 10.90 15.16
N GLU A 27 15.90 9.90 14.48
CA GLU A 27 17.33 9.56 14.66
C GLU A 27 18.27 10.71 14.30
N LYS A 28 17.89 11.55 13.33
CA LYS A 28 18.69 12.68 12.87
C LYS A 28 18.62 13.91 13.79
N GLN A 29 17.69 13.96 14.73
CA GLN A 29 17.56 15.04 15.72
C GLN A 29 17.63 16.44 15.08
N LEU A 30 16.65 16.78 14.24
CA LEU A 30 16.65 18.00 13.42
C LEU A 30 16.58 19.35 14.18
N GLY A 31 16.76 19.36 15.51
CA GLY A 31 16.74 20.59 16.32
C GLY A 31 15.36 21.22 16.51
N GLY A 32 14.27 20.51 16.21
CA GLY A 32 12.89 20.99 16.36
C GLY A 32 11.86 19.86 16.26
N LYS A 33 10.58 20.20 16.41
CA LYS A 33 9.49 19.22 16.30
C LYS A 33 9.24 18.79 14.86
N ILE A 34 8.85 17.54 14.66
CA ILE A 34 8.35 17.00 13.39
C ILE A 34 6.83 16.93 13.48
N ALA A 35 6.14 17.65 12.60
CA ALA A 35 4.70 17.51 12.46
C ALA A 35 4.38 16.21 11.72
N TRP A 36 3.61 15.32 12.33
CA TRP A 36 3.15 14.09 11.70
C TRP A 36 1.65 14.18 11.51
N VAL A 37 1.16 14.03 10.29
CA VAL A 37 -0.24 14.26 9.94
C VAL A 37 -0.84 12.98 9.40
N ASP A 38 -1.86 12.45 10.06
CA ASP A 38 -2.63 11.31 9.55
C ASP A 38 -4.06 11.36 10.09
N PRO A 39 -5.07 10.98 9.29
CA PRO A 39 -6.46 11.02 9.75
C PRO A 39 -6.80 10.03 10.87
N TYR A 40 -6.04 8.95 11.04
CA TYR A 40 -6.38 7.87 11.97
C TYR A 40 -5.25 7.46 12.92
N PHE A 41 -3.98 7.61 12.54
CA PHE A 41 -2.80 7.05 13.23
C PHE A 41 -2.89 5.53 13.44
N GLN A 42 -3.54 4.84 12.52
CA GLN A 42 -3.88 3.42 12.64
C GLN A 42 -3.15 2.55 11.61
N ALA A 43 -1.86 2.79 11.35
CA ALA A 43 -1.05 1.97 10.42
C ALA A 43 -1.55 1.93 8.95
N GLY A 44 -2.26 2.98 8.51
CA GLY A 44 -2.70 3.16 7.14
C GLY A 44 -3.70 2.10 6.64
N ARG A 45 -3.77 1.91 5.31
CA ARG A 45 -4.74 1.01 4.68
C ARG A 45 -4.56 -0.46 5.08
N VAL A 46 -3.33 -0.90 5.36
CA VAL A 46 -3.03 -2.29 5.75
C VAL A 46 -3.85 -2.72 6.97
N ASN A 47 -3.91 -1.88 8.00
CA ASN A 47 -4.71 -2.15 9.18
C ASN A 47 -6.22 -1.99 8.96
N ARG A 48 -6.65 -1.03 8.14
CA ARG A 48 -8.09 -0.78 7.96
C ARG A 48 -8.76 -1.80 7.04
N LYS A 49 -8.03 -2.34 6.07
CA LYS A 49 -8.61 -3.10 4.94
C LYS A 49 -7.97 -4.47 4.73
N TYR A 50 -6.71 -4.68 5.12
CA TYR A 50 -5.96 -5.88 4.73
C TYR A 50 -5.49 -6.74 5.91
N ARG A 51 -6.15 -6.67 7.08
CA ARG A 51 -5.74 -7.46 8.26
C ARG A 51 -5.79 -8.98 8.02
N GLU A 52 -6.79 -9.44 7.29
CA GLU A 52 -7.00 -10.86 6.99
C GLU A 52 -6.14 -11.35 5.81
N VAL A 53 -5.50 -10.44 5.07
CA VAL A 53 -4.69 -10.79 3.92
C VAL A 53 -3.43 -11.55 4.36
N PRO A 54 -3.15 -12.74 3.81
CA PRO A 54 -1.88 -13.41 4.00
C PRO A 54 -0.77 -12.59 3.33
N SER A 55 0.27 -12.26 4.08
CA SER A 55 1.39 -11.49 3.54
C SER A 55 2.21 -12.31 2.55
N ASN A 56 2.86 -11.61 1.61
CA ASN A 56 3.90 -12.15 0.74
C ASN A 56 5.31 -11.89 1.27
N THR A 57 5.42 -11.45 2.52
CA THR A 57 6.64 -10.98 3.18
C THR A 57 6.96 -11.90 4.35
N LYS A 58 8.21 -12.35 4.45
CA LYS A 58 8.67 -13.15 5.59
C LYS A 58 8.58 -12.35 6.90
N VAL A 59 8.23 -13.03 7.99
CA VAL A 59 8.13 -12.43 9.33
C VAL A 59 9.43 -11.71 9.73
N ALA A 60 10.59 -12.29 9.42
CA ALA A 60 11.89 -11.67 9.69
C ALA A 60 12.02 -10.25 9.14
N LEU A 61 11.41 -9.95 7.99
CA LEU A 61 11.46 -8.62 7.37
C LEU A 61 10.59 -7.60 8.10
N PHE A 62 9.48 -8.02 8.71
CA PHE A 62 8.71 -7.15 9.61
C PHE A 62 9.49 -6.84 10.89
N GLN A 63 10.20 -7.84 11.45
CA GLN A 63 11.04 -7.64 12.63
C GLN A 63 12.25 -6.73 12.32
N ALA A 64 12.87 -6.90 11.15
CA ALA A 64 13.94 -6.03 10.66
C ALA A 64 13.45 -4.59 10.46
N TYR A 65 12.23 -4.40 9.94
CA TYR A 65 11.60 -3.08 9.86
C TYR A 65 11.43 -2.44 11.24
N ALA A 66 10.89 -3.16 12.22
CA ALA A 66 10.59 -2.61 13.54
C ALA A 66 11.84 -2.27 14.36
N THR A 67 12.97 -2.92 14.10
CA THR A 67 14.22 -2.72 14.84
C THR A 67 15.25 -1.88 14.10
N ALA A 68 14.90 -1.38 12.91
CA ALA A 68 15.83 -0.69 12.02
C ALA A 68 16.39 0.62 12.59
N VAL A 69 15.62 1.33 13.41
CA VAL A 69 15.96 2.69 13.90
C VAL A 69 15.81 2.77 15.42
N GLN A 70 16.63 3.62 16.05
CA GLN A 70 16.70 3.79 17.50
C GLN A 70 15.36 4.22 18.14
N PRO A 71 14.57 5.15 17.58
CA PRO A 71 13.27 5.52 18.16
C PRO A 71 12.33 4.33 18.27
N PHE A 72 12.31 3.44 17.27
CA PHE A 72 11.47 2.24 17.33
C PHE A 72 11.96 1.26 18.39
N ARG A 73 13.28 1.04 18.49
CA ARG A 73 13.87 0.20 19.54
C ARG A 73 13.54 0.72 20.94
N SER A 74 13.55 2.04 21.13
CA SER A 74 13.13 2.67 22.39
C SER A 74 11.67 2.39 22.72
N VAL A 75 10.77 2.51 21.73
CA VAL A 75 9.35 2.14 21.91
C VAL A 75 9.20 0.67 22.26
N ILE A 76 9.88 -0.22 21.54
CA ILE A 76 9.83 -1.68 21.80
C ILE A 76 10.29 -1.99 23.22
N ASN A 77 11.44 -1.45 23.65
CA ASN A 77 12.04 -1.73 24.95
C ASN A 77 11.22 -1.17 26.14
N SER A 78 10.45 -0.11 25.91
CA SER A 78 9.58 0.51 26.93
C SER A 78 8.15 -0.04 26.92
N THR A 79 7.79 -0.88 25.95
CA THR A 79 6.45 -1.46 25.85
C THR A 79 6.34 -2.72 26.71
N ARG A 80 5.37 -2.75 27.63
CA ARG A 80 5.10 -3.91 28.49
C ARG A 80 4.74 -5.16 27.66
N ILE A 81 5.20 -6.31 28.12
CA ILE A 81 4.86 -7.63 27.55
C ILE A 81 3.59 -8.18 28.26
N PRO A 82 2.62 -8.78 27.54
CA PRO A 82 2.63 -9.06 26.10
C PRO A 82 2.38 -7.82 25.25
N SER A 83 3.05 -7.77 24.10
CA SER A 83 2.95 -6.70 23.10
C SER A 83 2.94 -7.25 21.67
N PRO A 84 2.48 -6.47 20.67
CA PRO A 84 2.58 -6.85 19.26
C PRO A 84 4.01 -7.22 18.83
N PHE A 85 5.04 -6.63 19.44
CA PHE A 85 6.45 -6.97 19.20
C PHE A 85 6.79 -8.38 19.70
N SER A 86 6.39 -8.70 20.93
CA SER A 86 6.60 -10.04 21.49
C SER A 86 5.80 -11.12 20.74
N THR A 87 4.64 -10.78 20.19
CA THR A 87 3.86 -11.67 19.33
C THR A 87 4.59 -11.91 17.99
N MET A 88 5.04 -10.85 17.32
CA MET A 88 5.80 -10.94 16.06
C MET A 88 7.07 -11.79 16.22
N ALA A 89 7.79 -11.64 17.34
CA ALA A 89 9.02 -12.39 17.62
C ALA A 89 8.79 -13.90 17.84
N LYS A 90 7.58 -14.31 18.21
CA LYS A 90 7.22 -15.73 18.43
C LYS A 90 6.79 -16.45 17.15
N LEU A 91 6.50 -15.71 16.08
CA LEU A 91 6.15 -16.30 14.79
C LEU A 91 7.38 -16.93 14.13
N ASP A 92 7.15 -17.86 13.22
CA ASP A 92 8.21 -18.47 12.40
C ASP A 92 8.80 -17.42 11.45
N GLN A 93 10.06 -17.07 11.69
CA GLN A 93 10.75 -15.97 11.00
C GLN A 93 10.95 -16.23 9.50
N GLU A 94 10.98 -17.49 9.08
CA GLU A 94 11.19 -17.90 7.70
C GLU A 94 9.90 -18.04 6.90
N LYS A 95 8.74 -17.95 7.56
CA LYS A 95 7.41 -18.03 6.93
C LYS A 95 6.77 -16.65 6.77
N THR A 96 5.71 -16.61 5.98
CA THR A 96 4.78 -15.49 5.91
C THR A 96 3.76 -15.56 7.05
N CYS A 97 3.12 -14.44 7.37
CA CYS A 97 2.02 -14.38 8.33
C CYS A 97 0.81 -13.59 7.78
N HIS A 98 -0.32 -13.56 8.48
CA HIS A 98 -1.38 -12.60 8.16
C HIS A 98 -0.93 -11.17 8.47
N LEU A 99 -1.37 -10.20 7.65
CA LEU A 99 -0.95 -8.80 7.77
C LEU A 99 -1.44 -8.13 9.06
N HIS A 100 -2.41 -8.69 9.78
CA HIS A 100 -2.82 -8.16 11.08
C HIS A 100 -1.64 -8.06 12.07
N HIS A 101 -0.70 -9.01 12.06
CA HIS A 101 0.48 -8.94 12.94
C HIS A 101 1.36 -7.73 12.61
N ALA A 102 1.60 -7.48 11.32
CA ALA A 102 2.37 -6.33 10.86
C ALA A 102 1.61 -5.00 11.12
N ALA A 103 0.30 -5.00 10.96
CA ALA A 103 -0.55 -3.86 11.27
C ALA A 103 -0.51 -3.51 12.77
N ASP A 104 -0.61 -4.50 13.65
CA ASP A 104 -0.56 -4.31 15.11
C ASP A 104 0.82 -3.82 15.56
N MET A 105 1.89 -4.35 14.95
CA MET A 105 3.27 -3.89 15.17
C MET A 105 3.45 -2.41 14.77
N VAL A 106 3.00 -2.01 13.57
CA VAL A 106 3.07 -0.62 13.11
C VAL A 106 2.22 0.29 14.00
N ARG A 107 1.01 -0.13 14.39
CA ARG A 107 0.16 0.64 15.30
C ARG A 107 0.85 0.86 16.65
N ALA A 108 1.40 -0.19 17.25
CA ALA A 108 2.11 -0.07 18.52
C ALA A 108 3.35 0.85 18.45
N LEU A 109 4.08 0.81 17.33
CA LEU A 109 5.17 1.77 17.10
C LEU A 109 4.64 3.20 16.99
N THR A 110 3.59 3.42 16.20
CA THR A 110 2.93 4.72 16.07
C THR A 110 2.50 5.25 17.43
N ASP A 111 1.82 4.43 18.25
CA ASP A 111 1.37 4.80 19.60
C ASP A 111 2.50 5.21 20.55
N GLY A 112 3.70 4.65 20.37
CA GLY A 112 4.89 5.05 21.11
C GLY A 112 5.53 6.33 20.57
N ILE A 113 5.65 6.44 19.24
CA ILE A 113 6.26 7.60 18.57
C ILE A 113 5.45 8.88 18.80
N VAL A 114 4.12 8.83 18.76
CA VAL A 114 3.28 10.02 19.00
C VAL A 114 3.44 10.62 20.39
N LYS A 115 4.00 9.87 21.36
CA LYS A 115 4.24 10.33 22.73
C LYS A 115 5.60 11.02 22.92
N MET A 116 6.46 11.02 21.90
CA MET A 116 7.76 11.67 21.97
C MET A 116 7.61 13.19 21.88
N ASP A 117 8.34 13.94 22.72
CA ASP A 117 8.26 15.41 22.78
C ASP A 117 8.60 16.11 21.45
N GLN A 118 9.43 15.44 20.64
CA GLN A 118 9.85 15.87 19.31
C GLN A 118 8.75 15.71 18.26
N VAL A 119 7.63 15.06 18.56
CA VAL A 119 6.55 14.81 17.60
C VAL A 119 5.37 15.74 17.88
N TYR A 120 4.95 16.47 16.86
CA TYR A 120 3.68 17.19 16.84
C TYR A 120 2.69 16.36 16.03
N ALA A 121 1.95 15.48 16.70
CA ALA A 121 0.93 14.66 16.04
C ALA A 121 -0.32 15.50 15.74
N CYS A 122 -0.75 15.51 14.48
CA CYS A 122 -1.95 16.21 14.04
C CYS A 122 -2.89 15.22 13.35
N ARG A 123 -4.03 14.95 13.98
CA ARG A 123 -5.05 14.08 13.40
C ARG A 123 -5.87 14.85 12.37
N GLY A 124 -5.70 14.54 11.10
CA GLY A 124 -6.33 15.30 10.02
C GLY A 124 -5.74 15.02 8.64
N HIS A 125 -6.07 15.90 7.71
CA HIS A 125 -5.63 15.85 6.33
C HIS A 125 -4.89 17.13 5.96
N VAL A 126 -3.76 17.00 5.26
CA VAL A 126 -3.16 18.14 4.56
C VAL A 126 -4.04 18.48 3.37
N THR A 127 -4.52 19.70 3.29
CA THR A 127 -5.39 20.18 2.21
C THR A 127 -4.58 20.92 1.15
N ALA A 128 -3.60 21.71 1.58
CA ALA A 128 -2.71 22.47 0.71
C ALA A 128 -1.31 22.65 1.33
N ALA A 129 -0.31 22.84 0.49
CA ALA A 129 1.02 23.29 0.90
C ALA A 129 1.60 24.27 -0.14
N ASN A 130 2.10 25.40 0.34
CA ASN A 130 2.71 26.43 -0.50
C ASN A 130 4.17 26.65 -0.11
N LEU A 131 5.09 26.47 -1.06
CA LEU A 131 6.49 26.83 -0.93
C LEU A 131 6.67 28.33 -1.15
N VAL A 132 7.32 29.01 -0.21
CA VAL A 132 7.80 30.38 -0.37
C VAL A 132 9.28 30.33 -0.68
N GLU A 133 9.67 30.61 -1.92
CA GLU A 133 11.07 30.42 -2.37
C GLU A 133 12.06 31.31 -1.63
N LYS A 134 11.68 32.57 -1.38
CA LYS A 134 12.52 33.56 -0.68
C LYS A 134 13.00 33.06 0.69
N THR A 135 12.19 32.25 1.38
CA THR A 135 12.50 31.68 2.69
C THR A 135 12.77 30.18 2.62
N SER A 136 12.68 29.56 1.43
CA SER A 136 12.75 28.11 1.21
C SER A 136 11.94 27.31 2.24
N SER A 137 10.72 27.79 2.52
CA SER A 137 9.85 27.24 3.57
C SER A 137 8.45 26.96 3.01
N TRP A 138 7.91 25.82 3.38
CA TRP A 138 6.55 25.40 3.13
C TRP A 138 5.62 25.93 4.22
N THR A 139 4.49 26.51 3.83
CA THR A 139 3.32 26.69 4.69
C THR A 139 2.33 25.60 4.35
N VAL A 140 2.07 24.70 5.31
CA VAL A 140 1.21 23.52 5.15
C VAL A 140 -0.09 23.75 5.91
N ARG A 141 -1.23 23.65 5.21
CA ARG A 141 -2.57 23.73 5.78
C ARG A 141 -3.10 22.35 6.09
N ILE A 142 -3.59 22.18 7.32
CA ILE A 142 -4.07 20.92 7.84
C ILE A 142 -5.49 21.10 8.34
N ARG A 143 -6.44 20.40 7.71
CA ARG A 143 -7.81 20.28 8.22
C ARG A 143 -7.85 19.19 9.28
N ARG A 144 -8.21 19.56 10.51
CA ARG A 144 -8.29 18.60 11.61
C ARG A 144 -9.47 17.65 11.41
N ALA A 145 -9.33 16.41 11.86
CA ALA A 145 -10.41 15.43 11.76
C ALA A 145 -11.53 15.71 12.76
N ASP A 146 -11.17 16.20 13.95
CA ASP A 146 -12.08 16.36 15.08
C ASP A 146 -12.65 17.80 15.19
N HIS A 147 -12.25 18.70 14.29
CA HIS A 147 -12.63 20.11 14.28
C HIS A 147 -12.70 20.64 12.84
N LEU A 148 -13.60 21.61 12.58
CA LEU A 148 -13.71 22.25 11.26
C LEU A 148 -12.63 23.31 10.99
N ASP A 149 -11.75 23.58 11.96
CA ASP A 149 -10.67 24.55 11.81
C ASP A 149 -9.50 23.99 11.00
N GLU A 150 -8.86 24.86 10.24
CA GLU A 150 -7.58 24.58 9.60
C GLU A 150 -6.45 25.17 10.46
N VAL A 151 -5.36 24.42 10.57
CA VAL A 151 -4.14 24.90 11.21
C VAL A 151 -2.99 24.95 10.20
N GLU A 152 -2.10 25.92 10.40
CA GLU A 152 -0.93 26.10 9.56
C GLU A 152 0.35 25.70 10.29
N VAL A 153 1.18 24.95 9.57
CA VAL A 153 2.53 24.58 9.99
C VAL A 153 3.52 25.13 8.97
N VAL A 154 4.54 25.84 9.45
CA VAL A 154 5.66 26.30 8.62
C VAL A 154 6.84 25.36 8.81
N THR A 155 7.43 24.90 7.70
CA THR A 155 8.52 23.93 7.73
C THR A 155 9.44 24.04 6.53
N PRO A 156 10.75 23.75 6.65
CA PRO A 156 11.62 23.65 5.48
C PRO A 156 11.41 22.35 4.69
N ARG A 157 10.72 21.34 5.25
CA ARG A 157 10.63 20.00 4.65
C ARG A 157 9.21 19.44 4.70
N LEU A 158 8.68 19.04 3.55
CA LEU A 158 7.40 18.36 3.40
C LEU A 158 7.63 16.97 2.78
N ILE A 159 7.30 15.92 3.53
CA ILE A 159 7.47 14.53 3.11
C ILE A 159 6.09 13.87 2.92
N LEU A 160 5.79 13.47 1.69
CA LEU A 160 4.52 12.87 1.30
C LEU A 160 4.60 11.35 1.34
N CYS A 161 3.83 10.73 2.25
CA CYS A 161 3.63 9.29 2.37
C CYS A 161 2.13 8.96 2.25
N THR A 162 1.48 9.53 1.24
CA THR A 162 0.01 9.64 1.11
C THR A 162 -0.70 8.31 0.86
N GLY A 163 0.02 7.28 0.40
CA GLY A 163 -0.55 5.96 0.15
C GLY A 163 -1.19 5.82 -1.23
N SER A 164 -1.90 4.72 -1.40
CA SER A 164 -2.54 4.35 -2.66
C SER A 164 -3.79 3.52 -2.40
N SER A 165 -4.71 3.55 -3.34
CA SER A 165 -5.96 2.79 -3.34
C SER A 165 -6.02 1.87 -4.56
N PRO A 166 -6.81 0.77 -4.51
CA PRO A 166 -7.02 -0.07 -5.69
C PRO A 166 -7.38 0.77 -6.91
N THR A 167 -6.75 0.49 -8.05
CA THR A 167 -7.02 1.22 -9.29
C THR A 167 -8.43 0.91 -9.77
N GLU A 168 -9.25 1.95 -9.90
CA GLU A 168 -10.57 1.86 -10.49
C GLU A 168 -10.50 2.19 -11.98
N VAL A 169 -10.94 1.26 -12.83
CA VAL A 169 -11.09 1.51 -14.27
C VAL A 169 -12.55 1.29 -14.68
N PRO A 170 -13.06 2.01 -15.69
CA PRO A 170 -14.44 1.82 -16.16
C PRO A 170 -14.74 0.34 -16.47
N ILE A 171 -15.97 -0.08 -16.22
CA ILE A 171 -16.41 -1.42 -16.61
C ILE A 171 -16.45 -1.45 -18.15
N PRO A 172 -15.76 -2.40 -18.82
CA PRO A 172 -15.55 -2.34 -20.27
C PRO A 172 -16.81 -2.43 -21.13
N THR A 173 -17.92 -2.96 -20.61
CA THR A 173 -19.16 -3.20 -21.36
C THR A 173 -20.25 -2.19 -20.98
N CYS A 174 -20.77 -1.48 -21.99
CA CYS A 174 -21.86 -0.51 -21.82
C CYS A 174 -23.23 -1.19 -21.74
N GLY A 175 -24.15 -0.65 -20.93
CA GLY A 175 -25.57 -1.05 -20.92
C GLY A 175 -25.93 -2.32 -20.13
N GLN A 176 -24.98 -2.90 -19.39
CA GLN A 176 -25.23 -4.07 -18.52
C GLN A 176 -25.12 -3.69 -17.05
N HIS A 177 -26.01 -4.24 -16.22
CA HIS A 177 -26.00 -4.03 -14.79
C HIS A 177 -24.99 -4.97 -14.11
N ILE A 178 -23.69 -4.71 -14.31
CA ILE A 178 -22.61 -5.39 -13.59
C ILE A 178 -22.24 -4.53 -12.39
N GLU A 179 -22.36 -5.09 -11.19
CA GLU A 179 -21.97 -4.39 -9.97
C GLU A 179 -20.46 -4.49 -9.74
N ARG A 180 -19.83 -3.38 -9.36
CA ARG A 180 -18.42 -3.43 -8.96
C ARG A 180 -18.32 -4.02 -7.55
N LEU A 181 -17.56 -5.10 -7.44
CA LEU A 181 -17.17 -5.67 -6.16
C LEU A 181 -15.76 -5.15 -5.81
N ASP A 182 -15.69 -4.27 -4.80
CA ASP A 182 -14.47 -3.61 -4.36
C ASP A 182 -13.40 -4.64 -3.96
N LEU A 183 -12.17 -4.46 -4.46
CA LEU A 183 -11.04 -5.32 -4.14
C LEU A 183 -10.77 -5.41 -2.64
N ASP A 184 -10.98 -4.32 -1.89
CA ASP A 184 -10.86 -4.32 -0.43
C ASP A 184 -11.85 -5.27 0.25
N VAL A 185 -13.08 -5.37 -0.28
CA VAL A 185 -14.09 -6.29 0.23
C VAL A 185 -13.68 -7.73 -0.08
N VAL A 186 -13.22 -8.00 -1.31
CA VAL A 186 -12.84 -9.37 -1.72
C VAL A 186 -11.62 -9.89 -0.97
N LEU A 187 -10.69 -9.01 -0.60
CA LEU A 187 -9.51 -9.38 0.18
C LEU A 187 -9.77 -9.53 1.68
N LYS A 188 -11.01 -9.32 2.13
CA LYS A 188 -11.43 -9.48 3.52
C LYS A 188 -12.54 -10.53 3.63
N PRO A 189 -12.19 -11.83 3.82
CA PRO A 189 -13.15 -12.93 3.86
C PRO A 189 -14.35 -12.70 4.78
N SER A 190 -14.13 -12.10 5.96
CA SER A 190 -15.19 -11.79 6.91
C SER A 190 -16.24 -10.79 6.38
N ASP A 191 -15.86 -9.86 5.50
CA ASP A 191 -16.80 -8.94 4.85
C ASP A 191 -17.40 -9.61 3.59
N LEU A 192 -16.56 -10.24 2.77
CA LEU A 192 -16.96 -10.86 1.50
C LEU A 192 -18.11 -11.86 1.66
N VAL A 193 -18.07 -12.68 2.72
CA VAL A 193 -19.09 -13.72 2.99
C VAL A 193 -20.48 -13.14 3.23
N SER A 194 -20.57 -11.90 3.72
CA SER A 194 -21.82 -11.19 3.97
C SER A 194 -22.24 -10.29 2.81
N TYR A 195 -21.27 -9.85 2.01
CA TYR A 195 -21.52 -9.00 0.85
C TYR A 195 -22.25 -9.74 -0.27
N LEU A 196 -21.81 -10.96 -0.61
CA LEU A 196 -22.42 -11.74 -1.68
C LEU A 196 -23.64 -12.54 -1.17
N PRO A 197 -24.79 -12.51 -1.88
CA PRO A 197 -25.94 -13.33 -1.53
C PRO A 197 -25.64 -14.83 -1.57
N ARG A 198 -26.05 -15.57 -0.53
CA ARG A 198 -25.79 -17.01 -0.38
C ARG A 198 -26.73 -17.90 -1.19
N ASN A 199 -27.96 -17.43 -1.39
CA ASN A 199 -29.08 -18.25 -1.87
C ASN A 199 -29.45 -17.95 -3.33
N GLU A 200 -28.60 -17.22 -4.06
CA GLU A 200 -28.86 -16.82 -5.44
C GLU A 200 -27.65 -17.13 -6.33
N PRO A 201 -27.86 -17.48 -7.61
CA PRO A 201 -26.77 -17.66 -8.54
C PRO A 201 -26.02 -16.34 -8.74
N ARG A 202 -24.70 -16.37 -8.54
CA ARG A 202 -23.82 -15.21 -8.74
C ARG A 202 -22.62 -15.62 -9.58
N THR A 203 -22.27 -14.76 -10.53
CA THR A 203 -21.06 -14.94 -11.35
C THR A 203 -20.18 -13.72 -11.16
N VAL A 204 -19.01 -13.91 -10.57
CA VAL A 204 -18.03 -12.85 -10.34
C VAL A 204 -16.97 -12.89 -11.42
N GLY A 205 -16.80 -11.82 -12.18
CA GLY A 205 -15.66 -11.61 -13.07
C GLY A 205 -14.47 -11.10 -12.28
N VAL A 206 -13.33 -11.77 -12.33
CA VAL A 206 -12.07 -11.32 -11.71
C VAL A 206 -11.07 -10.97 -12.80
N VAL A 207 -10.65 -9.71 -12.84
CA VAL A 207 -9.68 -9.20 -13.82
C VAL A 207 -8.30 -9.06 -13.18
N GLY A 208 -7.30 -9.69 -13.78
CA GLY A 208 -5.90 -9.61 -13.36
C GLY A 208 -5.33 -10.97 -12.94
N ALA A 209 -4.00 -11.02 -12.81
CA ALA A 209 -3.25 -12.23 -12.45
C ALA A 209 -2.11 -11.94 -11.45
N SER A 210 -2.20 -10.79 -10.77
CA SER A 210 -1.28 -10.36 -9.73
C SER A 210 -1.59 -11.02 -8.38
N HIS A 211 -0.75 -10.80 -7.37
CA HIS A 211 -0.95 -11.36 -6.03
C HIS A 211 -2.37 -11.10 -5.46
N SER A 212 -2.88 -9.88 -5.56
CA SER A 212 -4.24 -9.54 -5.11
C SER A 212 -5.32 -10.26 -5.92
N ALA A 213 -5.13 -10.46 -7.22
CA ALA A 213 -6.08 -11.20 -8.06
C ALA A 213 -6.16 -12.68 -7.63
N ILE A 214 -5.01 -13.30 -7.35
CA ILE A 214 -4.96 -14.69 -6.92
C ILE A 214 -5.57 -14.88 -5.53
N LEU A 215 -5.35 -13.95 -4.60
CA LEU A 215 -6.03 -13.98 -3.31
C LEU A 215 -7.54 -13.74 -3.42
N ALA A 216 -7.97 -12.89 -4.36
CA ALA A 216 -9.39 -12.73 -4.65
C ALA A 216 -10.02 -14.04 -5.16
N LEU A 217 -9.34 -14.74 -6.07
CA LEU A 217 -9.77 -16.07 -6.54
C LEU A 217 -9.81 -17.09 -5.40
N LEU A 218 -8.79 -17.13 -4.55
CA LEU A 218 -8.74 -18.01 -3.37
C LEU A 218 -9.98 -17.79 -2.49
N ASN A 219 -10.22 -16.54 -2.07
CA ASN A 219 -11.34 -16.22 -1.19
C ASN A 219 -12.70 -16.54 -1.85
N LEU A 220 -12.87 -16.28 -3.15
CA LEU A 220 -14.11 -16.58 -3.87
C LEU A 220 -14.33 -18.09 -4.06
N VAL A 221 -13.26 -18.86 -4.30
CA VAL A 221 -13.33 -20.32 -4.38
C VAL A 221 -13.70 -20.90 -3.01
N ASP A 222 -13.08 -20.42 -1.94
CA ASP A 222 -13.40 -20.85 -0.57
C ASP A 222 -14.87 -20.59 -0.23
N LEU A 223 -15.44 -19.45 -0.65
CA LEU A 223 -16.87 -19.19 -0.51
C LEU A 223 -17.72 -20.15 -1.36
N ALA A 224 -17.36 -20.34 -2.63
CA ALA A 224 -18.09 -21.20 -3.54
C ALA A 224 -18.13 -22.67 -3.08
N SER A 225 -17.05 -23.15 -2.46
CA SER A 225 -16.95 -24.50 -1.92
C SER A 225 -17.59 -24.69 -0.55
N SER A 226 -17.99 -23.61 0.14
CA SER A 226 -18.50 -23.68 1.51
C SER A 226 -19.90 -23.09 1.68
N THR A 227 -20.05 -21.79 1.46
CA THR A 227 -21.21 -21.01 1.91
C THR A 227 -22.06 -20.45 0.77
N HIS A 228 -21.52 -20.44 -0.45
CA HIS A 228 -22.16 -19.90 -1.65
C HIS A 228 -22.12 -20.93 -2.80
N PRO A 229 -22.85 -22.07 -2.71
CA PRO A 229 -22.72 -23.19 -3.65
C PRO A 229 -23.06 -22.83 -5.11
N GLN A 230 -23.82 -21.76 -5.32
CA GLN A 230 -24.21 -21.24 -6.64
C GLN A 230 -23.27 -20.14 -7.17
N LEU A 231 -22.19 -19.81 -6.45
CA LEU A 231 -21.17 -18.86 -6.89
C LEU A 231 -20.31 -19.48 -7.99
N ARG A 232 -20.11 -18.74 -9.08
CA ARG A 232 -19.18 -19.07 -10.17
C ARG A 232 -18.25 -17.90 -10.42
N ILE A 233 -17.06 -18.20 -10.92
CA ILE A 233 -16.01 -17.21 -11.15
C ILE A 233 -15.57 -17.28 -12.60
N LYS A 234 -15.49 -16.13 -13.27
CA LYS A 234 -14.80 -15.98 -14.56
C LYS A 234 -13.52 -15.20 -14.34
N TRP A 235 -12.38 -15.84 -14.60
CA TRP A 235 -11.07 -15.24 -14.37
C TRP A 235 -10.45 -14.76 -15.69
N PHE A 236 -10.35 -13.45 -15.85
CA PHE A 236 -9.81 -12.79 -17.03
C PHE A 236 -8.33 -12.47 -16.84
N THR A 237 -7.47 -13.05 -17.68
CA THR A 237 -6.02 -12.86 -17.61
C THR A 237 -5.40 -12.61 -18.99
N ARG A 238 -4.40 -11.72 -19.05
CA ARG A 238 -3.66 -11.38 -20.27
C ARG A 238 -2.38 -12.20 -20.47
N HIS A 239 -1.84 -12.74 -19.38
CA HIS A 239 -0.52 -13.39 -19.36
C HIS A 239 -0.51 -14.61 -18.44
N PRO A 240 0.43 -15.55 -18.64
CA PRO A 240 0.69 -16.62 -17.68
C PRO A 240 1.06 -16.07 -16.30
N LEU A 241 0.83 -16.90 -15.27
CA LEU A 241 1.22 -16.59 -13.90
C LEU A 241 2.74 -16.41 -13.81
N ARG A 242 3.17 -15.45 -12.99
CA ARG A 242 4.59 -15.15 -12.76
C ARG A 242 4.89 -15.33 -11.29
N TYR A 243 5.90 -16.13 -11.00
CA TYR A 243 6.32 -16.42 -9.63
C TYR A 243 7.57 -15.63 -9.29
N ALA A 244 7.75 -15.35 -8.00
CA ALA A 244 9.03 -14.88 -7.52
C ALA A 244 9.99 -16.07 -7.38
N GLU A 245 11.24 -15.89 -7.81
CA GLU A 245 12.26 -16.92 -7.81
C GLU A 245 13.41 -16.49 -6.90
N TYR A 246 13.75 -17.33 -5.94
CA TYR A 246 14.86 -17.06 -5.02
C TYR A 246 16.18 -17.37 -5.72
N MET A 247 17.00 -16.34 -5.88
CA MET A 247 18.33 -16.39 -6.46
C MET A 247 19.39 -16.29 -5.35
N ASP A 248 20.66 -16.36 -5.71
CA ASP A 248 21.75 -16.15 -4.76
C ASP A 248 21.80 -14.69 -4.28
N GLY A 249 21.27 -14.41 -3.09
CA GLY A 249 21.27 -13.09 -2.47
C GLY A 249 20.20 -12.10 -2.96
N TRP A 250 19.35 -12.46 -3.91
CA TRP A 250 18.25 -11.62 -4.42
C TRP A 250 17.05 -12.45 -4.88
N ILE A 251 15.96 -11.79 -5.29
CA ILE A 251 14.73 -12.44 -5.74
C ILE A 251 14.35 -11.88 -7.11
N LEU A 252 14.21 -12.74 -8.11
CA LEU A 252 13.68 -12.35 -9.42
C LEU A 252 12.17 -12.14 -9.31
N ARG A 253 11.68 -11.04 -9.89
CA ARG A 253 10.27 -10.60 -9.78
C ARG A 253 9.85 -10.42 -8.32
N ASP A 254 10.70 -9.78 -7.52
CA ASP A 254 10.49 -9.60 -6.09
C ASP A 254 9.25 -8.74 -5.77
N ASN A 255 8.87 -7.83 -6.65
CA ASN A 255 7.73 -6.94 -6.46
C ASN A 255 6.50 -7.36 -7.25
N THR A 256 6.69 -8.11 -8.34
CA THR A 256 5.62 -8.47 -9.28
C THR A 256 5.25 -9.94 -9.29
N GLY A 257 6.11 -10.83 -8.77
CA GLY A 257 5.91 -12.27 -8.73
C GLY A 257 5.07 -12.75 -7.54
N LEU A 258 4.32 -13.84 -7.75
CA LEU A 258 3.55 -14.51 -6.71
C LEU A 258 4.47 -15.16 -5.67
N LYS A 259 4.07 -15.07 -4.40
CA LYS A 259 4.75 -15.65 -3.22
C LYS A 259 3.75 -16.13 -2.19
N GLY A 260 4.23 -16.95 -1.24
CA GLY A 260 3.45 -17.45 -0.10
C GLY A 260 2.17 -18.14 -0.56
N LEU A 261 1.11 -17.98 0.22
CA LEU A 261 -0.16 -18.69 0.00
C LEU A 261 -0.74 -18.48 -1.41
N ALA A 262 -0.61 -17.27 -1.99
CA ALA A 262 -1.07 -17.03 -3.35
C ALA A 262 -0.29 -17.84 -4.39
N ALA A 263 1.04 -17.97 -4.24
CA ALA A 263 1.83 -18.80 -5.14
C ALA A 263 1.46 -20.28 -5.02
N ASP A 264 1.27 -20.75 -3.80
CA ASP A 264 0.94 -22.16 -3.53
C ASP A 264 -0.45 -22.49 -4.09
N PHE A 265 -1.45 -21.65 -3.82
CA PHE A 265 -2.78 -21.79 -4.40
C PHE A 265 -2.74 -21.78 -5.93
N ALA A 266 -2.04 -20.81 -6.52
CA ALA A 266 -1.89 -20.71 -7.96
C ALA A 266 -1.32 -21.99 -8.59
N ARG A 267 -0.18 -22.49 -8.06
CA ARG A 267 0.49 -23.70 -8.57
C ARG A 267 -0.37 -24.95 -8.46
N GLN A 268 -1.16 -25.05 -7.39
CA GLN A 268 -1.96 -26.24 -7.11
C GLN A 268 -3.30 -26.23 -7.85
N GLN A 269 -3.89 -25.05 -8.05
CA GLN A 269 -5.29 -24.92 -8.42
C GLN A 269 -5.55 -24.16 -9.72
N LEU A 270 -4.66 -23.26 -10.15
CA LEU A 270 -4.94 -22.29 -11.22
C LEU A 270 -4.06 -22.43 -12.48
N GLU A 271 -2.96 -23.19 -12.40
CA GLU A 271 -2.10 -23.47 -13.57
C GLU A 271 -2.88 -24.16 -14.69
N GLU A 272 -2.45 -23.96 -15.93
CA GLU A 272 -3.17 -24.41 -17.14
C GLU A 272 -3.46 -25.92 -17.11
N ASP A 273 -2.49 -26.73 -16.67
CA ASP A 273 -2.57 -28.18 -16.57
C ASP A 273 -3.29 -28.67 -15.30
N LYS A 274 -3.48 -27.78 -14.31
CA LYS A 274 -4.11 -28.10 -13.03
C LYS A 274 -5.58 -27.72 -12.98
N LEU A 275 -5.92 -26.53 -13.47
CA LEU A 275 -7.24 -25.94 -13.33
C LEU A 275 -8.39 -26.87 -13.77
N PRO A 276 -8.33 -27.59 -14.92
CA PRO A 276 -9.43 -28.46 -15.33
C PRO A 276 -9.74 -29.62 -14.37
N HIS A 277 -8.81 -29.98 -13.50
CA HIS A 277 -8.90 -31.13 -12.60
C HIS A 277 -8.80 -30.75 -11.11
N SER A 278 -8.67 -29.46 -10.81
CA SER A 278 -8.53 -28.94 -9.46
C SER A 278 -9.90 -28.64 -8.83
N GLU A 279 -9.92 -28.46 -7.50
CA GLU A 279 -11.14 -28.02 -6.82
C GLU A 279 -11.58 -26.64 -7.29
N ALA A 280 -10.63 -25.72 -7.54
CA ALA A 280 -10.93 -24.41 -8.11
C ALA A 280 -11.58 -24.51 -9.49
N GLY A 281 -11.19 -25.49 -10.32
CA GLY A 281 -11.77 -25.75 -11.64
C GLY A 281 -13.27 -26.00 -11.66
N ARG A 282 -13.83 -26.47 -10.54
CA ARG A 282 -15.27 -26.69 -10.38
C ARG A 282 -16.07 -25.38 -10.36
N PHE A 283 -15.40 -24.27 -10.02
CA PHE A 283 -16.03 -22.96 -9.82
C PHE A 283 -15.47 -21.87 -10.74
N VAL A 284 -14.21 -22.01 -11.18
CA VAL A 284 -13.45 -21.01 -11.94
C VAL A 284 -13.35 -21.40 -13.41
N THR A 285 -13.82 -20.52 -14.29
CA THR A 285 -13.56 -20.58 -15.72
C THR A 285 -12.53 -19.52 -16.09
N LYS A 286 -11.37 -19.95 -16.58
CA LYS A 286 -10.31 -19.04 -17.08
C LYS A 286 -10.68 -18.51 -18.48
N VAL A 287 -10.50 -17.21 -18.68
CA VAL A 287 -10.73 -16.48 -19.93
C VAL A 287 -9.43 -15.81 -20.33
N ASN A 288 -8.87 -16.22 -21.47
CA ASN A 288 -7.62 -15.67 -21.99
C ASN A 288 -7.87 -14.38 -22.78
N CYS A 289 -7.43 -13.25 -22.22
CA CYS A 289 -7.49 -11.91 -22.81
C CYS A 289 -6.18 -11.47 -23.48
N GLY A 290 -5.22 -12.39 -23.65
CA GLY A 290 -3.95 -12.12 -24.31
C GLY A 290 -4.10 -11.87 -25.82
N GLY A 291 -3.02 -11.42 -26.46
CA GLY A 291 -2.96 -11.34 -27.93
C GLY A 291 -3.95 -10.36 -28.58
N GLY A 292 -4.36 -9.30 -27.87
CA GLY A 292 -5.30 -8.30 -28.40
C GLY A 292 -6.77 -8.70 -28.36
N GLN A 293 -7.12 -9.84 -27.73
CA GLN A 293 -8.50 -10.33 -27.67
C GLN A 293 -9.32 -9.77 -26.49
N GLU A 294 -8.72 -8.93 -25.64
CA GLU A 294 -9.32 -8.46 -24.38
C GLU A 294 -10.75 -7.90 -24.55
N ALA A 295 -10.94 -6.97 -25.49
CA ALA A 295 -12.25 -6.37 -25.73
C ALA A 295 -13.31 -7.41 -26.15
N ALA A 296 -12.96 -8.31 -27.08
CA ALA A 296 -13.86 -9.37 -27.55
C ALA A 296 -14.21 -10.37 -26.44
N GLN A 297 -13.25 -10.70 -25.56
CA GLN A 297 -13.48 -11.58 -24.43
C GLN A 297 -14.39 -10.93 -23.38
N TYR A 298 -14.21 -9.63 -23.12
CA TYR A 298 -15.10 -8.89 -22.24
C TYR A 298 -16.52 -8.83 -22.80
N GLU A 299 -16.71 -8.47 -24.06
CA GLU A 299 -18.02 -8.44 -24.71
C GLU A 299 -18.73 -9.80 -24.67
N ARG A 300 -17.97 -10.90 -24.86
CA ARG A 300 -18.53 -12.26 -24.83
C ARG A 300 -18.87 -12.75 -23.41
N HIS A 301 -18.03 -12.47 -22.42
CA HIS A 301 -18.09 -13.15 -21.12
C HIS A 301 -18.63 -12.31 -19.96
N LEU A 302 -18.42 -10.99 -19.97
CA LEU A 302 -18.94 -10.08 -18.93
C LEU A 302 -20.49 -10.01 -18.87
N PRO A 303 -21.27 -10.17 -19.95
CA PRO A 303 -22.73 -10.13 -19.86
C PRO A 303 -23.36 -11.16 -18.92
N SER A 304 -22.65 -12.24 -18.64
CA SER A 304 -23.09 -13.26 -17.68
C SER A 304 -22.64 -13.01 -16.23
N CYS A 305 -21.80 -12.00 -16.01
CA CYS A 305 -21.28 -11.65 -14.68
C CYS A 305 -22.27 -10.73 -13.97
N THR A 306 -22.59 -11.03 -12.71
CA THR A 306 -23.36 -10.14 -11.84
C THR A 306 -22.46 -9.11 -11.17
N HIS A 307 -21.21 -9.48 -10.91
CA HIS A 307 -20.22 -8.60 -10.30
C HIS A 307 -18.89 -8.65 -11.04
N ILE A 308 -18.08 -7.60 -10.88
CA ILE A 308 -16.70 -7.54 -11.37
C ILE A 308 -15.74 -7.02 -10.30
N VAL A 309 -14.60 -7.69 -10.16
CA VAL A 309 -13.47 -7.30 -9.32
C VAL A 309 -12.29 -7.01 -10.23
N GLN A 310 -11.70 -5.82 -10.10
CA GLN A 310 -10.53 -5.42 -10.88
C GLN A 310 -9.30 -5.35 -9.97
N ALA A 311 -8.42 -6.34 -10.12
CA ALA A 311 -7.15 -6.45 -9.38
C ALA A 311 -5.97 -6.03 -10.27
N VAL A 312 -6.06 -4.83 -10.83
CA VAL A 312 -5.19 -4.33 -11.91
C VAL A 312 -4.08 -3.40 -11.43
N GLY A 313 -3.94 -3.21 -10.12
CA GLY A 313 -2.90 -2.38 -9.53
C GLY A 313 -3.45 -1.43 -8.47
N PHE A 314 -2.59 -0.52 -8.05
CA PHE A 314 -2.91 0.55 -7.11
C PHE A 314 -2.56 1.89 -7.74
N THR A 315 -3.44 2.87 -7.54
CA THR A 315 -3.21 4.25 -7.95
C THR A 315 -2.92 5.09 -6.73
N ARG A 316 -1.92 5.96 -6.84
CA ARG A 316 -1.57 6.92 -5.79
C ARG A 316 -2.79 7.73 -5.36
N ASP A 317 -2.98 7.86 -4.06
CA ASP A 317 -4.04 8.71 -3.51
C ASP A 317 -3.76 10.19 -3.87
N PRO A 318 -4.80 11.03 -4.07
CA PRO A 318 -4.62 12.43 -4.45
C PRO A 318 -3.64 13.17 -3.53
N LEU A 319 -2.80 14.01 -4.13
CA LEU A 319 -1.91 14.89 -3.38
C LEU A 319 -2.70 16.08 -2.83
N PRO A 320 -2.25 16.69 -1.72
CA PRO A 320 -2.74 18.03 -1.36
C PRO A 320 -2.48 19.01 -2.51
N GLU A 321 -3.19 20.13 -2.52
CA GLU A 321 -2.89 21.22 -3.45
C GLU A 321 -1.47 21.73 -3.18
N LEU A 322 -0.59 21.67 -4.18
CA LEU A 322 0.78 22.15 -4.07
C LEU A 322 0.95 23.43 -4.87
N SER A 323 1.68 24.39 -4.32
CA SER A 323 2.01 25.64 -4.99
C SER A 323 3.39 26.17 -4.63
N VAL A 324 3.96 27.00 -5.51
CA VAL A 324 5.19 27.77 -5.28
C VAL A 324 4.87 29.23 -5.49
N ASN A 325 5.12 30.07 -4.48
CA ASN A 325 4.74 31.48 -4.47
C ASN A 325 3.27 31.71 -4.90
N SER A 326 2.36 30.83 -4.45
CA SER A 326 0.93 30.80 -4.77
C SER A 326 0.55 30.43 -6.21
N PHE A 327 1.50 30.01 -7.04
CA PHE A 327 1.22 29.41 -8.35
C PHE A 327 1.16 27.88 -8.24
N ALA A 328 0.20 27.27 -8.91
CA ALA A 328 -0.01 25.82 -8.86
C ALA A 328 1.23 25.04 -9.30
N LEU A 329 1.55 23.98 -8.56
CA LEU A 329 2.70 23.11 -8.78
C LEU A 329 2.22 21.71 -9.14
N VAL A 330 2.70 21.19 -10.28
CA VAL A 330 2.53 19.79 -10.67
C VAL A 330 3.89 19.11 -10.58
N PRO A 331 4.20 18.45 -9.45
CA PRO A 331 5.54 17.92 -9.23
C PRO A 331 5.70 16.51 -9.85
N GLU A 332 6.89 16.25 -10.39
CA GLU A 332 7.31 14.94 -10.89
C GLU A 332 8.23 14.26 -9.88
N TYR A 333 7.95 13.00 -9.57
CA TYR A 333 8.68 12.26 -8.54
C TYR A 333 9.93 11.58 -9.10
N ASP A 334 11.09 11.80 -8.46
CA ASP A 334 12.30 11.04 -8.72
C ASP A 334 12.43 9.85 -7.75
N ALA A 335 12.26 8.65 -8.31
CA ALA A 335 12.30 7.39 -7.57
C ALA A 335 13.71 6.95 -7.13
N VAL A 336 14.77 7.70 -7.49
CA VAL A 336 16.15 7.44 -7.06
C VAL A 336 16.50 8.24 -5.82
N SER A 337 16.24 9.56 -5.83
CA SER A 337 16.56 10.47 -4.73
C SER A 337 15.42 10.67 -3.73
N GLY A 338 14.18 10.32 -4.11
CA GLY A 338 12.99 10.58 -3.33
C GLY A 338 12.55 12.05 -3.31
N SER A 339 13.17 12.89 -4.15
CA SER A 339 12.83 14.30 -4.34
C SER A 339 11.77 14.47 -5.44
N PHE A 340 11.32 15.71 -5.61
CA PHE A 340 10.47 16.09 -6.73
C PHE A 340 11.11 17.17 -7.59
N HIS A 341 10.73 17.18 -8.87
CA HIS A 341 11.11 18.19 -9.84
C HIS A 341 9.88 18.95 -10.34
N ASP A 342 10.07 20.21 -10.70
CA ASP A 342 9.08 20.97 -11.46
C ASP A 342 9.11 20.59 -12.95
N GLN A 343 8.21 21.18 -13.74
CA GLN A 343 8.12 20.94 -15.19
C GLN A 343 9.37 21.38 -15.97
N THR A 344 10.27 22.15 -15.35
CA THR A 344 11.55 22.57 -15.93
C THR A 344 12.72 21.68 -15.52
N GLY A 345 12.45 20.63 -14.72
CA GLY A 345 13.44 19.70 -14.21
C GLY A 345 14.18 20.18 -12.95
N ARG A 346 13.80 21.33 -12.37
CA ARG A 346 14.43 21.85 -11.16
C ARG A 346 13.92 21.12 -9.94
N VAL A 347 14.83 20.73 -9.05
CA VAL A 347 14.47 20.11 -7.77
C VAL A 347 13.66 21.10 -6.93
N ILE A 348 12.50 20.66 -6.45
CA ILE A 348 11.63 21.43 -5.58
C ILE A 348 12.15 21.30 -4.15
N SER A 349 12.66 22.40 -3.61
CA SER A 349 13.31 22.42 -2.30
C SER A 349 12.41 21.90 -1.17
N GLY A 350 12.93 20.93 -0.41
CA GLY A 350 12.28 20.36 0.76
C GLY A 350 11.07 19.47 0.49
N LEU A 351 10.70 19.20 -0.77
CA LEU A 351 9.59 18.30 -1.11
C LEU A 351 10.12 16.88 -1.39
N HIS A 352 9.66 15.91 -0.61
CA HIS A 352 10.10 14.52 -0.72
C HIS A 352 8.93 13.53 -0.66
N GLY A 353 9.12 12.33 -1.19
CA GLY A 353 8.08 11.31 -1.32
C GLY A 353 8.58 9.91 -0.99
N ALA A 354 7.79 9.14 -0.25
CA ALA A 354 8.08 7.74 0.04
C ALA A 354 6.82 6.86 0.12
N GLY A 355 7.04 5.55 0.05
CA GLY A 355 5.99 4.53 0.21
C GLY A 355 5.39 4.07 -1.11
N ILE A 356 4.24 3.40 -1.06
CA ILE A 356 3.58 2.87 -2.27
C ILE A 356 3.20 3.98 -3.27
N ALA A 357 2.94 5.20 -2.79
CA ALA A 357 2.70 6.38 -3.61
C ALA A 357 3.94 6.84 -4.39
N PHE A 358 5.11 6.59 -3.82
CA PHE A 358 6.41 7.12 -4.24
C PHE A 358 7.50 6.05 -3.98
N PRO A 359 7.43 4.91 -4.69
CA PRO A 359 8.30 3.78 -4.41
C PRO A 359 9.68 3.98 -5.03
N GLU A 360 10.68 3.35 -4.43
CA GLU A 360 12.02 3.28 -5.01
C GLU A 360 11.99 2.51 -6.34
N ARG A 361 12.64 3.04 -7.37
CA ARG A 361 12.90 2.30 -8.61
C ARG A 361 14.11 1.40 -8.38
N VAL A 362 13.92 0.09 -8.57
CA VAL A 362 14.99 -0.91 -8.47
C VAL A 362 15.20 -1.60 -9.81
N VAL A 363 16.44 -1.97 -10.08
CA VAL A 363 16.83 -2.74 -11.27
C VAL A 363 17.49 -4.02 -10.78
N ASP A 364 16.97 -5.17 -11.20
CA ASP A 364 17.54 -6.46 -10.83
C ASP A 364 18.80 -6.78 -11.67
N PRO A 365 19.59 -7.81 -11.31
CA PRO A 365 20.79 -8.19 -12.07
C PRO A 365 20.56 -8.57 -13.54
N TYR A 366 19.31 -8.84 -13.95
CA TYR A 366 18.93 -9.10 -15.34
C TYR A 366 18.43 -7.85 -16.07
N GLY A 367 18.48 -6.68 -15.43
CA GLY A 367 18.05 -5.41 -16.02
C GLY A 367 16.55 -5.18 -15.95
N ASN A 368 15.77 -6.03 -15.28
CA ASN A 368 14.34 -5.78 -15.11
C ASN A 368 14.12 -4.63 -14.13
N VAL A 369 13.22 -3.73 -14.49
CA VAL A 369 12.85 -2.58 -13.66
C VAL A 369 11.61 -2.91 -12.85
N GLU A 370 11.70 -2.77 -11.54
CA GLU A 370 10.57 -2.89 -10.62
C GLU A 370 10.50 -1.67 -9.68
N TYR A 371 9.38 -1.56 -8.96
CA TYR A 371 9.20 -0.56 -7.92
C TYR A 371 9.06 -1.25 -6.57
N ALA A 372 9.89 -0.85 -5.61
CA ALA A 372 10.03 -1.51 -4.33
C ALA A 372 8.86 -1.17 -3.39
N VAL A 373 7.90 -2.10 -3.27
CA VAL A 373 6.72 -1.94 -2.39
C VAL A 373 6.76 -2.99 -1.29
N GLY A 374 6.91 -2.55 -0.04
CA GLY A 374 6.96 -3.41 1.13
C GLY A 374 7.57 -2.71 2.32
N PHE A 375 7.25 -3.15 3.54
CA PHE A 375 7.58 -2.41 4.77
C PHE A 375 9.08 -2.21 4.90
N PHE A 376 9.86 -3.29 4.89
CA PHE A 376 11.31 -3.21 5.00
C PHE A 376 11.96 -2.55 3.78
N LYS A 377 11.36 -2.66 2.59
CA LYS A 377 11.80 -1.95 1.38
C LYS A 377 11.70 -0.44 1.58
N PHE A 378 10.57 0.06 2.09
CA PHE A 378 10.42 1.47 2.45
C PHE A 378 11.49 1.92 3.44
N MET A 379 11.73 1.12 4.50
CA MET A 379 12.78 1.42 5.48
C MET A 379 14.19 1.49 4.85
N LYS A 380 14.56 0.52 3.99
CA LYS A 380 15.85 0.53 3.29
C LYS A 380 15.98 1.75 2.39
N TYR A 381 14.94 2.06 1.64
CA TYR A 381 14.91 3.24 0.76
C TYR A 381 15.09 4.52 1.57
N ILE A 382 14.26 4.73 2.60
CA ILE A 382 14.30 5.93 3.45
C ILE A 382 15.67 6.08 4.12
N LYS A 383 16.29 5.00 4.62
CA LYS A 383 17.65 5.07 5.17
C LYS A 383 18.69 5.58 4.16
N LYS A 384 18.52 5.25 2.88
CA LYS A 384 19.40 5.69 1.78
C LYS A 384 19.23 7.17 1.46
N VAL A 385 17.99 7.66 1.38
CA VAL A 385 17.69 9.02 0.86
C VAL A 385 17.51 10.07 1.95
N CYS A 386 17.02 9.70 3.13
CA CYS A 386 16.78 10.62 4.26
C CYS A 386 18.00 11.48 4.64
N PRO A 387 19.25 10.98 4.63
CA PRO A 387 20.41 11.84 4.89
C PRO A 387 20.50 13.06 3.97
N GLN A 388 20.12 12.93 2.69
CA GLN A 388 20.13 14.03 1.72
C GLN A 388 18.97 15.01 1.94
N TRP A 389 17.83 14.53 2.45
CA TRP A 389 16.68 15.39 2.79
C TRP A 389 16.97 16.29 4.00
N THR A 390 17.88 15.85 4.86
CA THR A 390 18.25 16.53 6.11
C THR A 390 19.55 17.33 6.02
N ALA A 391 20.26 17.23 4.89
CA ALA A 391 21.56 17.86 4.67
C ALA A 391 21.49 19.40 4.67
#